data_AF-A0AAD7TVZ5-F1
#
_entry.id   AF-A0AAD7TVZ5-F1
#
_cell.length_a   1.000
_cell.length_b   1.000
_cell.length_c   1.000
_cell.angle_alpha   90.00
_cell.angle_beta   90.00
_cell.angle_gamma   90.00
#
_symmetry.space_group_name_H-M   'P 1'
#
loop_
_entity.id
_entity.type
_entity.pdbx_description
1 polymer ?
#
loop_
_entity_poly.entity_id
_entity_poly.type
_entity_poly.pdbx_seq_one_letter_code
_entity_poly.pdbx_strand_id
1 'polypeptide(L)'
;MADVAQSARSRGMSGSPPRPQSPTSASQPKATGATVDRESENKLNHDTGYDLTVATSVNDLLKAVYDALEVHRTLASTRRVPRCDISPFNILMIPHRGEHFGQLCIEHSPKLIDDVLSGKPRSPKDRKGRCIIIDLDNSIRPTTGHANTIEQKELRSRTVNFLLMGTPAYVARAVSNGTPCCKPSTICDDKMPLLEGAAKDLYIEVYGEERYNKYNDSADTIHGGIPLPTLSMRELQQRIRAMVFYHRWEYDAESVLWTMYSALLRVTPVDFEETAVTLARLCDTWKSFRGHRIPTICTITSDPRNRLLERDDDEFRAPFPPVMESVADLLRDLSMHVYPSYATMEQLPPFDDHLHEAMQRLILDYLVKHQDNPIPLISGKLRAVNFPAPPKPVSSSRSVTREELQRAEDSERETRPKRERLRAGKQTKQADSSGSRGQKRPRELTEDVGGPCLRRSSRLLSRKT
;
A
#
# COMPACT_ATOMS: atom_id res chain seq x y z
N MET A 1 50.11 45.36 -2.96
CA MET A 1 51.43 45.41 -2.31
C MET A 1 51.83 43.99 -1.96
N ALA A 2 52.93 43.51 -2.57
CA ALA A 2 53.70 42.27 -2.32
C ALA A 2 52.90 40.94 -2.36
N ASP A 3 52.96 40.06 -3.38
CA ASP A 3 54.10 39.39 -4.04
C ASP A 3 55.07 38.69 -3.08
N VAL A 4 55.06 37.34 -3.04
CA VAL A 4 56.27 36.47 -3.03
C VAL A 4 55.90 35.08 -3.55
N ALA A 5 56.74 34.62 -4.49
CA ALA A 5 56.68 33.38 -5.23
C ALA A 5 57.56 32.25 -4.64
N GLN A 6 57.28 31.03 -5.13
CA GLN A 6 58.20 29.91 -5.45
C GLN A 6 59.15 29.32 -4.40
N SER A 7 59.11 27.99 -4.26
CA SER A 7 60.33 27.17 -4.42
C SER A 7 60.00 25.70 -4.71
N ALA A 8 60.44 25.24 -5.88
CA ALA A 8 60.58 23.84 -6.26
C ALA A 8 61.76 23.18 -5.51
N ARG A 9 61.67 21.87 -5.23
CA ARG A 9 62.84 20.99 -5.12
C ARG A 9 62.52 19.60 -5.67
N SER A 10 63.17 19.32 -6.80
CA SER A 10 63.39 18.03 -7.43
C SER A 10 64.41 17.19 -6.64
N ARG A 11 64.14 15.89 -6.49
CA ARG A 11 65.18 14.83 -6.47
C ARG A 11 64.62 13.58 -7.14
N GLY A 12 65.23 13.21 -8.27
CA GLY A 12 65.11 11.88 -8.85
C GLY A 12 66.26 10.98 -8.39
N MET A 13 66.07 9.66 -8.52
CA MET A 13 66.94 8.73 -9.25
C MET A 13 66.67 7.27 -8.84
N SER A 14 66.48 6.44 -9.87
CA SER A 14 66.78 4.99 -9.99
C SER A 14 66.10 4.01 -9.02
N GLY A 15 65.58 2.84 -9.42
CA GLY A 15 65.61 2.13 -10.69
C GLY A 15 65.51 0.62 -10.42
N SER A 16 64.56 -0.08 -11.06
CA SER A 16 64.75 -1.36 -11.78
C SER A 16 63.39 -2.04 -12.08
N PRO A 17 63.26 -2.73 -13.23
CA PRO A 17 61.97 -3.14 -13.78
C PRO A 17 61.63 -4.61 -13.46
N PRO A 18 60.34 -4.99 -13.43
CA PRO A 18 59.96 -6.38 -13.63
C PRO A 18 59.40 -6.63 -15.04
N ARG A 19 60.00 -7.68 -15.62
CA ARG A 19 59.66 -8.55 -16.76
C ARG A 19 58.23 -8.50 -17.37
N PRO A 20 58.12 -8.74 -18.69
CA PRO A 20 56.84 -8.82 -19.40
C PRO A 20 56.15 -10.17 -19.15
N GLN A 21 54.84 -10.12 -18.90
CA GLN A 21 53.95 -11.27 -19.05
C GLN A 21 53.04 -11.01 -20.25
N SER A 22 53.20 -11.86 -21.27
CA SER A 22 52.35 -11.99 -22.46
C SER A 22 51.10 -12.82 -22.15
N PRO A 23 50.08 -12.79 -23.03
CA PRO A 23 48.67 -12.69 -22.64
C PRO A 23 47.99 -14.05 -22.51
N THR A 24 47.14 -14.19 -21.49
CA THR A 24 46.17 -15.29 -21.42
C THR A 24 44.79 -14.74 -21.76
N SER A 25 44.38 -15.02 -22.99
CA SER A 25 43.01 -14.88 -23.48
C SER A 25 42.05 -15.74 -22.64
N ALA A 26 41.16 -15.09 -21.90
CA ALA A 26 39.94 -15.72 -21.39
C ALA A 26 38.76 -14.85 -21.81
N SER A 27 38.07 -15.31 -22.86
CA SER A 27 36.79 -14.80 -23.32
C SER A 27 35.79 -14.84 -22.16
N GLN A 28 35.43 -13.68 -21.62
CA GLN A 28 34.26 -13.56 -20.76
C GLN A 28 33.00 -13.70 -21.63
N PRO A 29 32.01 -14.54 -21.23
CA PRO A 29 30.74 -14.58 -21.93
C PRO A 29 30.00 -13.26 -21.70
N LYS A 30 29.62 -12.60 -22.80
CA LYS A 30 28.60 -11.54 -22.81
C LYS A 30 27.36 -12.07 -22.10
N ALA A 31 27.11 -11.57 -20.89
CA ALA A 31 25.80 -11.69 -20.26
C ALA A 31 24.84 -10.78 -21.02
N THR A 32 24.19 -11.34 -22.04
CA THR A 32 22.97 -10.77 -22.60
C THR A 32 21.94 -10.72 -21.48
N GLY A 33 21.59 -9.51 -21.04
CA GLY A 33 20.49 -9.29 -20.13
C GLY A 33 19.20 -9.79 -20.79
N ALA A 34 18.75 -10.96 -20.36
CA ALA A 34 17.42 -11.44 -20.69
C ALA A 34 16.42 -10.51 -19.99
N THR A 35 15.72 -9.69 -20.77
CA THR A 35 14.42 -9.15 -20.38
C THR A 35 13.53 -10.33 -20.02
N VAL A 36 13.23 -10.48 -18.74
CA VAL A 36 12.30 -11.51 -18.28
C VAL A 36 10.90 -10.97 -18.57
N ASP A 37 10.36 -11.33 -19.73
CA ASP A 37 8.92 -11.31 -19.96
C ASP A 37 8.31 -12.19 -18.88
N ARG A 38 7.56 -11.57 -17.96
CA ARG A 38 6.87 -12.31 -16.92
C ARG A 38 5.51 -12.69 -17.44
N GLU A 39 5.45 -13.82 -18.14
CA GLU A 39 4.20 -14.53 -18.39
C GLU A 39 3.71 -15.09 -17.05
N SER A 40 3.00 -14.28 -16.26
CA SER A 40 2.11 -14.86 -15.26
C SER A 40 0.90 -15.43 -16.02
N GLU A 41 0.98 -16.69 -16.44
CA GLU A 41 -0.20 -17.46 -16.88
C GLU A 41 -1.13 -17.67 -15.66
N ASN A 42 -1.86 -16.62 -15.28
CA ASN A 42 -3.15 -16.86 -14.68
C ASN A 42 -4.02 -17.39 -15.80
N LYS A 43 -4.30 -18.71 -15.82
CA LYS A 43 -5.12 -19.40 -16.83
C LYS A 43 -6.54 -18.83 -17.03
N LEU A 44 -6.89 -17.74 -16.34
CA LEU A 44 -8.14 -17.01 -16.46
C LEU A 44 -7.98 -15.55 -16.96
N ASN A 45 -6.78 -14.96 -16.94
CA ASN A 45 -6.52 -13.57 -17.35
C ASN A 45 -5.29 -13.51 -18.27
N HIS A 46 -5.51 -13.27 -19.57
CA HIS A 46 -4.48 -13.07 -20.60
C HIS A 46 -3.82 -11.67 -20.56
N ASP A 47 -3.96 -10.93 -19.46
CA ASP A 47 -3.34 -9.62 -19.33
C ASP A 47 -1.88 -9.79 -18.89
N THR A 48 -0.95 -9.29 -19.70
CA THR A 48 0.47 -9.30 -19.40
C THR A 48 0.98 -7.87 -19.25
N GLY A 49 2.12 -7.72 -18.58
CA GLY A 49 2.78 -6.44 -18.40
C GLY A 49 4.15 -6.66 -17.80
N TYR A 50 4.86 -5.56 -17.58
CA TYR A 50 6.24 -5.61 -17.10
C TYR A 50 6.35 -5.16 -15.65
N ASP A 51 7.44 -5.57 -14.99
CA ASP A 51 7.79 -5.09 -13.66
C ASP A 51 8.04 -3.56 -13.68
N LEU A 52 7.75 -2.85 -12.58
CA LEU A 52 8.00 -1.40 -12.45
C LEU A 52 9.45 -0.99 -12.83
N THR A 53 10.38 -1.92 -12.69
CA THR A 53 11.81 -1.72 -12.97
C THR A 53 12.17 -1.62 -14.45
N VAL A 54 11.23 -1.89 -15.38
CA VAL A 54 11.45 -1.67 -16.81
C VAL A 54 11.15 -0.24 -17.27
N ALA A 55 10.71 0.64 -16.38
CA ALA A 55 10.41 2.03 -16.71
C ALA A 55 11.60 2.70 -17.43
N THR A 56 11.30 3.46 -18.49
CA THR A 56 12.29 4.20 -19.28
C THR A 56 12.66 5.54 -18.67
N SER A 57 11.83 6.04 -17.75
CA SER A 57 12.08 7.26 -16.98
C SER A 57 11.43 7.16 -15.61
N VAL A 58 11.85 8.03 -14.69
CA VAL A 58 11.17 8.19 -13.39
C VAL A 58 9.70 8.57 -13.59
N ASN A 59 9.40 9.46 -14.55
CA ASN A 59 8.03 9.88 -14.82
C ASN A 59 7.15 8.72 -15.30
N ASP A 60 7.68 7.80 -16.11
CA ASP A 60 6.92 6.62 -16.55
C ASP A 60 6.54 5.71 -15.37
N LEU A 61 7.48 5.50 -14.44
CA LEU A 61 7.24 4.74 -13.22
C LEU A 61 6.19 5.43 -12.33
N LEU A 62 6.34 6.73 -12.08
CA LEU A 62 5.41 7.50 -11.25
C LEU A 62 4.00 7.58 -11.85
N LYS A 63 3.88 7.67 -13.18
CA LYS A 63 2.59 7.57 -13.89
C LYS A 63 1.91 6.22 -13.63
N ALA A 64 2.65 5.11 -13.69
CA ALA A 64 2.11 3.80 -13.37
C ALA A 64 1.68 3.69 -11.89
N VAL A 65 2.44 4.28 -10.95
CA VAL A 65 2.06 4.31 -9.54
C VAL A 65 0.82 5.15 -9.29
N TYR A 66 0.69 6.32 -9.95
CA TYR A 66 -0.52 7.14 -9.88
C TYR A 66 -1.76 6.36 -10.33
N ASP A 67 -1.65 5.67 -11.47
CA ASP A 67 -2.74 4.84 -11.98
C ASP A 67 -3.05 3.67 -11.03
N ALA A 68 -2.04 3.08 -10.39
CA ALA A 68 -2.25 2.01 -9.41
C ALA A 68 -3.05 2.52 -8.20
N LEU A 69 -2.77 3.74 -7.71
CA LEU A 69 -3.56 4.36 -6.64
C LEU A 69 -5.02 4.59 -7.07
N GLU A 70 -5.25 5.08 -8.30
CA GLU A 70 -6.61 5.37 -8.78
C GLU A 70 -7.41 4.08 -9.04
N VAL A 71 -6.78 3.07 -9.65
CA VAL A 71 -7.38 1.76 -9.87
C VAL A 71 -7.70 1.12 -8.53
N HIS A 72 -6.78 1.16 -7.57
CA HIS A 72 -7.03 0.65 -6.22
C HIS A 72 -8.22 1.35 -5.55
N ARG A 73 -8.24 2.68 -5.53
CA ARG A 73 -9.36 3.48 -5.01
C ARG A 73 -10.69 3.08 -5.66
N THR A 74 -10.71 2.90 -6.97
CA THR A 74 -11.92 2.51 -7.71
C THR A 74 -12.38 1.10 -7.35
N LEU A 75 -11.46 0.15 -7.25
CA LEU A 75 -11.77 -1.23 -6.83
C LEU A 75 -12.28 -1.27 -5.39
N ALA A 76 -11.63 -0.55 -4.48
CA ALA A 76 -12.00 -0.52 -3.07
C ALA A 76 -13.39 0.10 -2.89
N SER A 77 -13.71 1.19 -3.58
CA SER A 77 -15.03 1.83 -3.53
C SER A 77 -16.15 1.00 -4.16
N THR A 78 -15.89 0.37 -5.30
CA THR A 78 -16.92 -0.39 -6.04
C THR A 78 -17.15 -1.78 -5.47
N ARG A 79 -16.09 -2.46 -5.02
CA ARG A 79 -16.17 -3.86 -4.56
C ARG A 79 -16.10 -4.01 -3.05
N ARG A 80 -15.73 -2.96 -2.30
CA ARG A 80 -15.51 -2.99 -0.85
C ARG A 80 -14.50 -4.07 -0.42
N VAL A 81 -13.52 -4.36 -1.27
CA VAL A 81 -12.58 -5.45 -1.07
C VAL A 81 -11.19 -4.84 -0.90
N PRO A 82 -10.70 -4.68 0.34
CA PRO A 82 -9.34 -4.25 0.60
C PRO A 82 -8.32 -5.27 0.09
N ARG A 83 -7.17 -4.79 -0.35
CA ARG A 83 -6.18 -5.61 -1.06
C ARG A 83 -4.90 -5.75 -0.23
N CYS A 84 -4.79 -6.86 0.49
CA CYS A 84 -3.67 -7.06 1.41
C CYS A 84 -2.31 -7.41 0.78
N ASP A 85 -2.23 -7.56 -0.55
CA ASP A 85 -0.97 -7.87 -1.24
C ASP A 85 -0.73 -6.94 -2.43
N ILE A 86 -0.31 -5.72 -2.12
CA ILE A 86 0.25 -4.78 -3.09
C ILE A 86 1.77 -4.85 -2.99
N SER A 87 2.41 -5.23 -4.09
CA SER A 87 3.85 -5.39 -4.20
C SER A 87 4.30 -5.06 -5.63
N PRO A 88 5.62 -4.90 -5.90
CA PRO A 88 6.13 -4.74 -7.26
C PRO A 88 5.75 -5.89 -8.20
N PHE A 89 5.42 -7.07 -7.66
CA PHE A 89 5.02 -8.23 -8.45
C PHE A 89 3.56 -8.18 -8.88
N ASN A 90 2.75 -7.36 -8.21
CA ASN A 90 1.31 -7.29 -8.43
C ASN A 90 0.88 -6.00 -9.14
N ILE A 91 1.81 -5.05 -9.33
CA ILE A 91 1.62 -3.86 -10.17
C ILE A 91 2.47 -4.03 -11.42
N LEU A 92 1.83 -4.28 -12.56
CA LEU A 92 2.50 -4.41 -13.85
C LEU A 92 2.39 -3.12 -14.66
N MET A 93 3.48 -2.64 -15.24
CA MET A 93 3.54 -1.51 -16.18
C MET A 93 3.27 -1.94 -17.62
N ILE A 94 2.88 -0.96 -18.45
CA ILE A 94 2.71 -1.09 -19.90
C ILE A 94 1.87 -2.34 -20.23
N PRO A 95 0.59 -2.33 -19.83
CA PRO A 95 -0.23 -3.50 -19.98
C PRO A 95 -0.50 -3.83 -21.45
N HIS A 96 -0.28 -5.09 -21.80
CA HIS A 96 -0.70 -5.67 -23.07
C HIS A 96 -2.05 -6.33 -22.83
N ARG A 97 -3.10 -5.77 -23.45
CA ARG A 97 -4.42 -6.38 -23.40
C ARG A 97 -4.46 -7.55 -24.36
N GLY A 98 -4.79 -8.74 -23.86
CA GLY A 98 -5.06 -9.89 -24.72
C GLY A 98 -6.25 -9.62 -25.65
N GLU A 99 -6.18 -10.12 -26.89
CA GLU A 99 -7.20 -9.92 -27.94
C GLU A 99 -8.60 -10.42 -27.55
N HIS A 100 -8.70 -11.27 -26.52
CA HIS A 100 -9.94 -11.95 -26.12
C HIS A 100 -10.75 -11.27 -25.02
N PHE A 101 -10.25 -10.18 -24.42
CA PHE A 101 -11.10 -9.37 -23.54
C PHE A 101 -12.00 -8.48 -24.38
N GLY A 102 -13.16 -9.05 -24.73
CA GLY A 102 -14.32 -8.28 -25.19
C GLY A 102 -14.45 -7.05 -24.31
N GLN A 103 -14.51 -5.90 -24.97
CA GLN A 103 -14.38 -4.55 -24.44
C GLN A 103 -15.44 -4.26 -23.36
N LEU A 104 -15.27 -4.84 -22.17
CA LEU A 104 -15.98 -4.49 -20.95
C LEU A 104 -15.46 -3.11 -20.56
N CYS A 105 -15.91 -2.10 -21.30
CA CYS A 105 -15.85 -0.72 -20.86
C CYS A 105 -16.65 -0.66 -19.56
N ILE A 106 -15.93 -0.64 -18.45
CA ILE A 106 -16.50 -0.26 -17.19
C ILE A 106 -16.98 1.19 -17.42
N GLU A 107 -18.29 1.39 -17.40
CA GLU A 107 -18.95 2.68 -17.64
C GLU A 107 -18.39 3.77 -16.69
N HIS A 108 -17.87 3.34 -15.55
CA HIS A 108 -17.18 4.14 -14.54
C HIS A 108 -15.67 3.88 -14.50
N SER A 109 -15.03 3.70 -15.66
CA SER A 109 -13.57 3.63 -15.73
C SER A 109 -12.95 4.86 -15.04
N PRO A 110 -11.94 4.69 -14.18
CA PRO A 110 -11.29 5.81 -13.52
C PRO A 110 -10.68 6.79 -14.53
N LYS A 111 -10.50 8.05 -14.10
CA LYS A 111 -9.70 9.04 -14.80
C LYS A 111 -8.24 8.79 -14.42
N LEU A 112 -7.39 8.48 -15.39
CA LEU A 112 -6.01 8.05 -15.18
C LEU A 112 -5.04 9.21 -15.36
N ILE A 113 -3.77 9.04 -15.02
CA ILE A 113 -2.78 10.13 -15.01
C ILE A 113 -2.66 10.85 -16.35
N ASP A 114 -2.72 10.12 -17.46
CA ASP A 114 -2.66 10.74 -18.80
C ASP A 114 -3.93 11.57 -19.11
N ASP A 115 -5.07 11.28 -18.50
CA ASP A 115 -6.25 12.16 -18.58
C ASP A 115 -5.95 13.48 -17.88
N VAL A 116 -5.42 13.40 -16.65
CA VAL A 116 -5.04 14.55 -15.81
C VAL A 116 -3.98 15.42 -16.47
N LEU A 117 -2.87 14.83 -16.92
CA LEU A 117 -1.77 15.57 -17.56
C LEU A 117 -2.16 16.18 -18.91
N SER A 118 -3.19 15.65 -19.57
CA SER A 118 -3.74 16.25 -20.79
C SER A 118 -4.75 17.36 -20.52
N GLY A 119 -5.17 17.53 -19.26
CA GLY A 119 -6.24 18.45 -18.88
C GLY A 119 -7.59 18.06 -19.47
N LYS A 120 -7.77 16.83 -19.95
CA LYS A 120 -9.04 16.41 -20.58
C LYS A 120 -9.33 14.95 -20.33
N PRO A 121 -10.51 14.60 -19.79
CA PRO A 121 -10.90 13.20 -19.68
C PRO A 121 -11.08 12.59 -21.08
N ARG A 122 -10.28 11.56 -21.40
CA ARG A 122 -10.48 10.75 -22.62
C ARG A 122 -11.72 9.88 -22.46
N SER A 123 -12.23 9.36 -23.58
CA SER A 123 -13.34 8.40 -23.54
C SER A 123 -12.88 7.10 -22.85
N PRO A 124 -13.74 6.35 -22.13
CA PRO A 124 -13.36 5.09 -21.51
C PRO A 124 -12.72 4.07 -22.47
N LYS A 125 -13.07 4.11 -23.77
CA LYS A 125 -12.48 3.25 -24.81
C LYS A 125 -11.04 3.60 -25.14
N ASP A 126 -10.69 4.89 -25.05
CA ASP A 126 -9.37 5.42 -25.38
C ASP A 126 -8.42 5.44 -24.18
N ARG A 127 -8.94 5.22 -22.96
CA ARG A 127 -8.13 5.16 -21.74
C ARG A 127 -7.30 3.88 -21.71
N LYS A 128 -5.99 4.07 -21.86
CA LYS A 128 -4.97 3.06 -21.63
C LYS A 128 -4.30 3.38 -20.30
N GLY A 129 -4.42 2.46 -19.34
CA GLY A 129 -3.72 2.59 -18.08
C GLY A 129 -2.24 2.34 -18.25
N ARG A 130 -1.44 3.03 -17.44
CA ARG A 130 0.01 2.85 -17.33
C ARG A 130 0.36 1.64 -16.49
N CYS A 131 -0.60 1.12 -15.72
CA CYS A 131 -0.47 -0.13 -14.98
C CYS A 131 -1.71 -1.03 -15.04
N ILE A 132 -1.53 -2.31 -14.68
CA ILE A 132 -2.58 -3.23 -14.22
C ILE A 132 -2.21 -3.75 -12.84
N ILE A 133 -3.22 -3.90 -11.97
CA ILE A 133 -3.06 -4.59 -10.70
C ILE A 133 -3.60 -6.03 -10.86
N ILE A 134 -2.72 -7.02 -10.81
CA ILE A 134 -3.05 -8.46 -11.00
C ILE A 134 -3.25 -9.17 -9.66
N ASP A 135 -3.49 -10.49 -9.64
CA ASP A 135 -3.56 -11.29 -8.40
C ASP A 135 -4.54 -10.72 -7.34
N LEU A 136 -5.83 -10.69 -7.70
CA LEU A 136 -6.91 -10.20 -6.83
C LEU A 136 -7.48 -11.28 -5.92
N ASP A 137 -6.99 -12.52 -6.02
CA ASP A 137 -7.50 -13.68 -5.30
C ASP A 137 -7.17 -13.61 -3.81
N ASN A 138 -6.14 -12.85 -3.49
CA ASN A 138 -5.58 -12.58 -2.17
C ASN A 138 -6.32 -11.50 -1.38
N SER A 139 -7.52 -11.13 -1.84
CA SER A 139 -8.27 -10.03 -1.27
C SER A 139 -9.18 -10.47 -0.12
N ILE A 140 -9.20 -9.68 0.96
CA ILE A 140 -10.07 -9.96 2.11
C ILE A 140 -11.46 -9.48 1.74
N ARG A 141 -12.38 -10.42 1.47
CA ARG A 141 -13.80 -10.07 1.39
C ARG A 141 -14.28 -9.71 2.80
N PRO A 142 -14.81 -8.50 3.04
CA PRO A 142 -15.38 -8.18 4.34
C PRO A 142 -16.55 -9.12 4.58
N THR A 143 -16.51 -9.88 5.68
CA THR A 143 -17.68 -10.61 6.14
C THR A 143 -18.74 -9.57 6.50
N THR A 144 -19.84 -9.55 5.76
CA THR A 144 -20.97 -8.67 6.03
C THR A 144 -21.69 -9.13 7.29
N GLY A 145 -21.29 -8.62 8.45
CA GLY A 145 -21.94 -8.95 9.71
C GLY A 145 -21.03 -8.69 10.90
N HIS A 146 -21.63 -8.40 12.05
CA HIS A 146 -20.92 -8.12 13.30
C HIS A 146 -19.98 -9.29 13.65
N ALA A 147 -18.70 -9.14 13.29
CA ALA A 147 -17.68 -10.15 13.56
C ALA A 147 -17.50 -10.28 15.07
N ASN A 148 -18.00 -11.39 15.59
CA ASN A 148 -17.76 -11.85 16.95
C ASN A 148 -16.25 -12.11 17.16
N THR A 149 -15.79 -12.09 18.41
CA THR A 149 -14.36 -12.11 18.78
C THR A 149 -13.58 -13.32 18.24
N ILE A 150 -14.28 -14.39 17.89
CA ILE A 150 -13.72 -15.62 17.30
C ILE A 150 -13.34 -15.39 15.83
N GLU A 151 -14.19 -14.72 15.04
CA GLU A 151 -13.91 -14.35 13.65
C GLU A 151 -12.74 -13.37 13.56
N GLN A 152 -12.53 -12.51 14.57
CA GLN A 152 -11.37 -11.60 14.60
C GLN A 152 -10.05 -12.33 14.88
N LYS A 153 -10.06 -13.34 15.75
CA LYS A 153 -8.88 -14.20 15.96
C LYS A 153 -8.58 -15.00 14.70
N GLU A 154 -9.60 -15.50 14.03
CA GLU A 154 -9.45 -16.23 12.78
C GLU A 154 -8.99 -15.32 11.63
N LEU A 155 -9.53 -14.10 11.52
CA LEU A 155 -9.08 -13.10 10.55
C LEU A 155 -7.62 -12.71 10.83
N ARG A 156 -7.23 -12.50 12.10
CA ARG A 156 -5.82 -12.27 12.46
C ARG A 156 -4.94 -13.47 12.11
N SER A 157 -5.36 -14.70 12.41
CA SER A 157 -4.60 -15.91 12.07
C SER A 157 -4.50 -16.13 10.56
N ARG A 158 -5.57 -15.86 9.80
CA ARG A 158 -5.60 -15.94 8.34
C ARG A 158 -4.76 -14.84 7.72
N THR A 159 -4.88 -13.60 8.18
CA THR A 159 -4.04 -12.47 7.76
C THR A 159 -2.57 -12.76 8.07
N VAL A 160 -2.21 -13.26 9.25
CA VAL A 160 -0.82 -13.61 9.56
C VAL A 160 -0.32 -14.74 8.65
N ASN A 161 -1.05 -15.86 8.50
CA ASN A 161 -0.64 -16.96 7.62
C ASN A 161 -0.57 -16.54 6.15
N PHE A 162 -1.48 -15.66 5.71
CA PHE A 162 -1.54 -15.15 4.36
C PHE A 162 -0.40 -14.16 4.06
N LEU A 163 -0.14 -13.22 4.97
CA LEU A 163 0.97 -12.27 4.85
C LEU A 163 2.34 -12.93 4.97
N LEU A 164 2.44 -14.09 5.64
CA LEU A 164 3.65 -14.93 5.66
C LEU A 164 3.96 -15.55 4.29
N MET A 165 2.98 -15.66 3.39
CA MET A 165 3.17 -16.13 2.00
C MET A 165 3.52 -14.99 1.03
N GLY A 166 3.17 -13.75 1.35
CA GLY A 166 3.51 -12.57 0.56
C GLY A 166 4.98 -12.14 0.70
N THR A 167 5.33 -10.96 0.17
CA THR A 167 6.65 -10.36 0.40
C THR A 167 6.58 -9.34 1.54
N PRO A 168 7.04 -9.68 2.78
CA PRO A 168 6.85 -8.86 3.97
C PRO A 168 7.23 -7.38 3.84
N ALA A 169 8.27 -7.08 3.06
CA ALA A 169 8.82 -5.75 2.93
C ALA A 169 7.82 -4.70 2.39
N TYR A 170 6.77 -5.13 1.68
CA TYR A 170 5.78 -4.22 1.07
C TYR A 170 4.50 -4.08 1.88
N VAL A 171 4.26 -4.96 2.85
CA VAL A 171 3.05 -4.92 3.68
C VAL A 171 3.06 -3.65 4.54
N ALA A 172 1.93 -2.96 4.65
CA ALA A 172 1.79 -1.81 5.55
C ALA A 172 2.24 -2.10 6.99
N ARG A 173 2.82 -1.12 7.68
CA ARG A 173 3.34 -1.34 9.04
C ARG A 173 2.24 -1.78 10.02
N ALA A 174 1.06 -1.17 9.93
CA ALA A 174 -0.07 -1.52 10.80
C ALA A 174 -0.59 -2.94 10.53
N VAL A 175 -0.60 -3.36 9.26
CA VAL A 175 -1.01 -4.69 8.82
C VAL A 175 -0.01 -5.74 9.28
N SER A 176 1.30 -5.49 9.10
CA SER A 176 2.36 -6.38 9.61
C SER A 176 2.26 -6.57 11.13
N ASN A 177 1.95 -5.51 11.87
CA ASN A 177 1.86 -5.58 13.33
C ASN A 177 0.51 -6.11 13.84
N GLY A 178 -0.52 -6.17 12.98
CA GLY A 178 -1.90 -6.49 13.36
C GLY A 178 -2.53 -5.47 14.32
N THR A 179 -1.99 -4.25 14.37
CA THR A 179 -2.40 -3.16 15.26
C THR A 179 -1.97 -1.81 14.69
N PRO A 180 -2.71 -0.71 14.93
CA PRO A 180 -2.30 0.63 14.52
C PRO A 180 -0.88 0.97 15.00
N CYS A 181 -0.05 1.53 14.11
CA CYS A 181 1.31 1.91 14.43
C CYS A 181 1.34 3.31 15.04
N CYS A 182 1.56 3.45 16.34
CA CYS A 182 1.65 4.78 16.93
C CYS A 182 2.90 4.95 17.80
N LYS A 183 3.63 6.03 17.54
CA LYS A 183 4.61 6.63 18.45
C LYS A 183 4.13 8.07 18.72
N PRO A 184 4.53 8.73 19.83
CA PRO A 184 4.14 10.12 20.07
C PRO A 184 4.62 11.06 18.97
N SER A 185 5.77 10.75 18.37
CA SER A 185 6.34 11.46 17.22
C SER A 185 5.65 11.15 15.89
N THR A 186 4.64 10.27 15.86
CA THR A 186 3.86 9.96 14.63
C THR A 186 2.58 10.80 14.52
N ILE A 187 2.41 11.83 15.35
CA ILE A 187 1.36 12.83 15.12
C ILE A 187 1.82 13.61 13.88
N CYS A 188 1.11 13.41 12.77
CA CYS A 188 1.27 14.18 11.55
C CYS A 188 0.99 15.63 11.88
N ASP A 189 1.85 16.55 11.47
CA ASP A 189 1.48 17.98 11.36
C ASP A 189 1.20 18.36 9.90
N ASP A 190 1.52 17.48 8.96
CA ASP A 190 1.38 17.72 7.53
C ASP A 190 -0.08 17.60 7.08
N LYS A 191 -0.65 18.75 6.71
CA LYS A 191 -1.97 18.88 6.10
C LYS A 191 -2.05 18.15 4.75
N MET A 192 -3.27 17.91 4.27
CA MET A 192 -3.52 17.45 2.91
C MET A 192 -2.73 18.33 1.91
N PRO A 193 -1.89 17.74 1.06
CA PRO A 193 -1.14 18.49 0.06
C PRO A 193 -2.04 19.39 -0.78
N LEU A 194 -1.66 20.66 -0.91
CA LEU A 194 -2.30 21.58 -1.83
C LEU A 194 -1.57 21.55 -3.16
N LEU A 195 -2.32 21.49 -4.25
CA LEU A 195 -1.79 21.72 -5.58
C LEU A 195 -1.79 23.21 -5.87
N GLU A 196 -0.76 23.66 -6.57
CA GLU A 196 -0.62 25.04 -7.04
C GLU A 196 -0.34 25.09 -8.55
N GLY A 197 -0.58 26.25 -9.15
CA GLY A 197 -0.32 26.50 -10.57
C GLY A 197 -0.91 25.45 -11.51
N ALA A 198 -0.10 25.04 -12.50
CA ALA A 198 -0.53 24.14 -13.56
C ALA A 198 -1.01 22.77 -13.04
N ALA A 199 -0.42 22.24 -11.97
CA ALA A 199 -0.87 20.96 -11.41
C ALA A 199 -2.29 21.04 -10.84
N LYS A 200 -2.62 22.15 -10.17
CA LYS A 200 -3.98 22.42 -9.68
C LYS A 200 -4.96 22.57 -10.82
N ASP A 201 -4.60 23.36 -11.84
CA ASP A 201 -5.47 23.63 -12.98
C ASP A 201 -5.83 22.34 -13.73
N LEU A 202 -4.82 21.51 -14.03
CA LEU A 202 -5.00 20.19 -14.66
C LEU A 202 -5.86 19.25 -13.82
N TYR A 203 -5.64 19.22 -12.50
CA TYR A 203 -6.43 18.41 -11.58
C TYR A 203 -7.90 18.84 -11.57
N ILE A 204 -8.16 20.14 -11.43
CA ILE A 204 -9.53 20.69 -11.37
C ILE A 204 -10.26 20.49 -12.70
N GLU A 205 -9.60 20.68 -13.84
CA GLU A 205 -10.20 20.49 -15.15
C GLU A 205 -10.69 19.04 -15.33
N VAL A 206 -9.93 18.06 -14.82
CA VAL A 206 -10.27 16.65 -14.99
C VAL A 206 -11.20 16.13 -13.90
N TYR A 207 -10.98 16.46 -12.63
CA TYR A 207 -11.76 15.91 -11.52
C TYR A 207 -12.88 16.83 -11.02
N GLY A 208 -12.79 18.13 -11.27
CA GLY A 208 -13.69 19.16 -10.76
C GLY A 208 -13.21 19.74 -9.43
N GLU A 209 -13.55 21.01 -9.21
CA GLU A 209 -13.21 21.76 -7.99
C GLU A 209 -13.85 21.14 -6.74
N GLU A 210 -15.04 20.55 -6.87
CA GLU A 210 -15.72 19.86 -5.76
C GLU A 210 -14.85 18.73 -5.18
N ARG A 211 -14.26 17.89 -6.04
CA ARG A 211 -13.38 16.81 -5.58
C ARG A 211 -12.09 17.36 -4.98
N TYR A 212 -11.52 18.42 -5.56
CA TYR A 212 -10.33 19.05 -4.99
C TYR A 212 -10.60 19.59 -3.58
N ASN A 213 -11.69 20.34 -3.40
CA ASN A 213 -12.02 20.96 -2.13
C ASN A 213 -12.50 19.96 -1.07
N LYS A 214 -13.08 18.83 -1.49
CA LYS A 214 -13.54 17.75 -0.59
C LYS A 214 -12.47 17.29 0.41
N TYR A 215 -11.21 17.24 0.01
CA TYR A 215 -10.12 16.72 0.84
C TYR A 215 -9.32 17.80 1.57
N ASN A 216 -9.64 19.08 1.36
CA ASN A 216 -8.87 20.16 1.97
C ASN A 216 -9.11 20.22 3.49
N ASP A 217 -8.03 20.42 4.22
CA ASP A 217 -8.07 20.54 5.67
C ASP A 217 -8.56 21.92 6.13
N SER A 218 -9.28 21.92 7.25
CA SER A 218 -9.48 23.10 8.09
C SER A 218 -8.24 23.39 8.94
N ALA A 219 -8.28 24.48 9.70
CA ALA A 219 -7.18 24.87 10.59
C ALA A 219 -6.81 23.78 11.62
N ASP A 220 -7.79 23.00 12.06
CA ASP A 220 -7.70 21.99 13.13
C ASP A 220 -7.67 20.53 12.63
N THR A 221 -7.86 20.29 11.32
CA THR A 221 -7.90 18.92 10.78
C THR A 221 -6.66 18.57 9.98
N ILE A 222 -6.35 17.28 9.90
CA ILE A 222 -5.24 16.72 9.14
C ILE A 222 -5.79 15.54 8.36
N HIS A 223 -5.82 15.66 7.03
CA HIS A 223 -6.55 14.77 6.13
C HIS A 223 -8.04 14.65 6.51
N GLY A 224 -8.63 15.72 7.04
CA GLY A 224 -9.99 15.84 7.54
C GLY A 224 -10.21 15.21 8.92
N GLY A 225 -9.23 14.47 9.47
CA GLY A 225 -9.28 13.93 10.83
C GLY A 225 -8.79 14.93 11.87
N ILE A 226 -9.14 14.73 13.14
CA ILE A 226 -8.63 15.57 14.25
C ILE A 226 -7.53 14.79 14.96
N PRO A 227 -6.29 15.30 15.02
CA PRO A 227 -5.20 14.63 15.72
C PRO A 227 -5.55 14.48 17.20
N LEU A 228 -5.02 13.44 17.85
CA LEU A 228 -5.22 13.26 19.28
C LEU A 228 -4.64 14.45 20.05
N PRO A 229 -5.26 14.86 21.18
CA PRO A 229 -4.58 15.73 22.12
C PRO A 229 -3.29 15.06 22.60
N THR A 230 -2.36 15.84 23.15
CA THR A 230 -1.11 15.31 23.70
C THR A 230 -1.38 14.30 24.81
N LEU A 231 -1.35 13.01 24.48
CA LEU A 231 -1.49 11.90 25.41
C LEU A 231 -0.12 11.45 25.91
N SER A 232 -0.07 10.98 27.16
CA SER A 232 1.12 10.24 27.61
C SER A 232 1.26 8.94 26.81
N MET A 233 2.49 8.44 26.71
CA MET A 233 2.77 7.17 26.03
C MET A 233 1.95 6.00 26.57
N ARG A 234 1.68 6.00 27.88
CA ARG A 234 0.90 4.97 28.54
C ARG A 234 -0.57 5.02 28.09
N GLU A 235 -1.17 6.21 28.05
CA GLU A 235 -2.56 6.40 27.63
C GLU A 235 -2.75 6.03 26.16
N LEU A 236 -1.84 6.46 25.29
CA LEU A 236 -1.86 6.11 23.87
C LEU A 236 -1.78 4.60 23.66
N GLN A 237 -0.87 3.91 24.36
CA GLN A 237 -0.78 2.45 24.29
C GLN A 237 -2.03 1.75 24.82
N GLN A 238 -2.64 2.25 25.89
CA GLN A 238 -3.89 1.70 26.42
C GLN A 238 -5.03 1.83 25.41
N ARG A 239 -5.14 3.01 24.76
CA ARG A 239 -6.11 3.25 23.68
C ARG A 239 -5.90 2.26 22.54
N ILE A 240 -4.68 2.13 22.02
CA ILE A 240 -4.35 1.22 20.91
C ILE A 240 -4.66 -0.24 21.27
N ARG A 241 -4.36 -0.68 22.49
CA ARG A 241 -4.69 -2.04 22.96
C ARG A 241 -6.20 -2.29 23.03
N ALA A 242 -6.99 -1.25 23.29
CA ALA A 242 -8.45 -1.34 23.32
C ALA A 242 -9.07 -1.30 21.91
N MET A 243 -8.33 -0.89 20.88
CA MET A 243 -8.83 -0.80 19.52
C MET A 243 -8.95 -2.19 18.86
N VAL A 244 -10.03 -2.36 18.12
CA VAL A 244 -10.17 -3.48 17.19
C VAL A 244 -9.42 -3.12 15.91
N PHE A 245 -8.41 -3.90 15.58
CA PHE A 245 -7.73 -3.77 14.29
C PHE A 245 -8.63 -4.26 13.16
N TYR A 246 -8.79 -3.42 12.14
CA TYR A 246 -9.39 -3.77 10.87
C TYR A 246 -8.53 -3.19 9.75
N HIS A 247 -8.54 -3.83 8.59
CA HIS A 247 -7.77 -3.36 7.43
C HIS A 247 -8.42 -2.11 6.84
N ARG A 248 -7.62 -1.08 6.59
CA ARG A 248 -8.05 0.21 6.06
C ARG A 248 -7.36 0.52 4.74
N TRP A 249 -7.99 1.32 3.90
CA TRP A 249 -7.49 1.59 2.55
C TRP A 249 -6.15 2.34 2.57
N GLU A 250 -5.91 3.17 3.59
CA GLU A 250 -4.60 3.82 3.78
C GLU A 250 -3.44 2.83 3.92
N TYR A 251 -3.69 1.59 4.37
CA TYR A 251 -2.66 0.55 4.45
C TYR A 251 -2.29 0.03 3.06
N ASP A 252 -3.25 -0.03 2.15
CA ASP A 252 -2.99 -0.37 0.76
C ASP A 252 -2.19 0.74 0.07
N ALA A 253 -2.51 2.01 0.37
CA ALA A 253 -1.71 3.16 -0.08
C ALA A 253 -0.26 3.13 0.48
N GLU A 254 -0.07 2.79 1.76
CA GLU A 254 1.27 2.56 2.33
C GLU A 254 2.02 1.44 1.60
N SER A 255 1.33 0.36 1.22
CA SER A 255 1.94 -0.75 0.47
C SER A 255 2.35 -0.33 -0.94
N VAL A 256 1.59 0.58 -1.58
CA VAL A 256 2.00 1.26 -2.82
C VAL A 256 3.25 2.12 -2.60
N LEU A 257 3.35 2.87 -1.50
CA LEU A 257 4.57 3.63 -1.16
C LEU A 257 5.78 2.70 -1.07
N TRP A 258 5.69 1.60 -0.32
CA TRP A 258 6.81 0.67 -0.18
C TRP A 258 7.22 0.03 -1.50
N THR A 259 6.24 -0.29 -2.35
CA THR A 259 6.45 -0.80 -3.70
C THR A 259 7.23 0.22 -4.54
N MET A 260 6.75 1.46 -4.59
CA MET A 260 7.39 2.56 -5.33
C MET A 260 8.78 2.90 -4.78
N TYR A 261 8.92 3.02 -3.46
CA TYR A 261 10.19 3.28 -2.78
C TYR A 261 11.24 2.23 -3.16
N SER A 262 10.87 0.94 -3.14
CA SER A 262 11.79 -0.14 -3.50
C SER A 262 12.25 -0.09 -4.96
N ALA A 263 11.36 0.29 -5.88
CA ALA A 263 11.67 0.38 -7.30
C ALA A 263 12.57 1.60 -7.56
N LEU A 264 12.19 2.78 -7.08
CA LEU A 264 12.93 4.04 -7.26
C LEU A 264 14.32 4.01 -6.61
N LEU A 265 14.45 3.35 -5.45
CA LEU A 265 15.75 3.17 -4.79
C LEU A 265 16.74 2.35 -5.65
N ARG A 266 16.21 1.48 -6.53
CA ARG A 266 16.95 0.43 -7.22
C ARG A 266 17.16 0.68 -8.71
N VAL A 267 16.36 1.50 -9.37
CA VAL A 267 16.55 1.82 -10.80
C VAL A 267 17.86 2.57 -11.05
N THR A 268 18.39 2.46 -12.26
CA THR A 268 19.68 3.08 -12.64
C THR A 268 19.45 4.20 -13.65
N PRO A 269 19.75 5.47 -13.33
CA PRO A 269 19.77 6.55 -14.32
C PRO A 269 20.81 6.31 -15.43
N VAL A 270 20.55 6.81 -16.65
CA VAL A 270 21.38 6.52 -17.86
C VAL A 270 22.85 6.91 -17.69
N ASP A 271 23.15 8.01 -17.02
CA ASP A 271 24.51 8.56 -16.88
C ASP A 271 25.04 8.50 -15.44
N PHE A 272 24.46 7.63 -14.61
CA PHE A 272 24.87 7.48 -13.22
C PHE A 272 25.88 6.34 -13.04
N GLU A 273 27.07 6.69 -12.58
CA GLU A 273 28.07 5.74 -12.09
C GLU A 273 28.03 5.66 -10.57
N GLU A 274 27.90 4.44 -10.05
CA GLU A 274 27.75 4.19 -8.63
C GLU A 274 29.07 4.42 -7.88
N THR A 275 29.04 5.28 -6.87
CA THR A 275 30.20 5.49 -5.99
C THR A 275 30.21 4.49 -4.82
N ALA A 276 31.37 4.25 -4.21
CA ALA A 276 31.47 3.39 -3.02
C ALA A 276 30.61 3.92 -1.85
N VAL A 277 30.49 5.25 -1.71
CA VAL A 277 29.70 5.88 -0.65
C VAL A 277 28.22 5.68 -0.89
N THR A 278 27.73 6.03 -2.09
CA THR A 278 26.31 5.87 -2.45
C THR A 278 25.89 4.39 -2.41
N LEU A 279 26.75 3.48 -2.87
CA LEU A 279 26.51 2.04 -2.79
C LEU A 279 26.40 1.54 -1.35
N ALA A 280 27.26 2.00 -0.45
CA ALA A 280 27.21 1.63 0.96
C ALA A 280 25.90 2.09 1.60
N ARG A 281 25.45 3.31 1.31
CA ARG A 281 24.18 3.87 1.78
C ARG A 281 22.97 3.14 1.19
N LEU A 282 23.01 2.81 -0.10
CA LEU A 282 22.02 1.97 -0.76
C LEU A 282 21.94 0.60 -0.07
N CYS A 283 23.07 -0.07 0.18
CA CYS A 283 23.10 -1.38 0.80
C CYS A 283 22.53 -1.37 2.22
N ASP A 284 22.86 -0.36 3.02
CA ASP A 284 22.33 -0.20 4.39
C ASP A 284 20.80 0.06 4.38
N THR A 285 20.35 0.93 3.49
CA THR A 285 18.92 1.24 3.30
C THR A 285 18.15 -0.01 2.84
N TRP A 286 18.68 -0.70 1.83
CA TRP A 286 18.10 -1.93 1.31
C TRP A 286 18.06 -3.05 2.34
N LYS A 287 19.12 -3.18 3.16
CA LYS A 287 19.19 -4.11 4.30
C LYS A 287 18.06 -3.86 5.28
N SER A 288 17.85 -2.60 5.64
CA SER A 288 16.80 -2.21 6.58
C SER A 288 15.41 -2.49 6.01
N PHE A 289 15.19 -2.19 4.73
CA PHE A 289 13.93 -2.44 4.04
C PHE A 289 13.62 -3.95 3.87
N ARG A 290 14.52 -4.71 3.24
CA ARG A 290 14.34 -6.16 2.97
C ARG A 290 14.52 -7.04 4.20
N GLY A 291 15.16 -6.50 5.24
CA GLY A 291 15.31 -7.15 6.55
C GLY A 291 14.00 -7.23 7.33
N HIS A 292 12.96 -6.48 6.92
CA HIS A 292 11.65 -6.52 7.57
C HIS A 292 11.07 -7.95 7.58
N ARG A 293 10.53 -8.34 8.73
CA ARG A 293 9.84 -9.61 8.96
C ARG A 293 8.56 -9.34 9.71
N ILE A 294 7.50 -10.05 9.35
CA ILE A 294 6.24 -10.01 10.07
C ILE A 294 6.44 -10.78 11.38
N PRO A 295 6.22 -10.14 12.54
CA PRO A 295 6.43 -10.81 13.82
C PRO A 295 5.40 -11.94 14.00
N THR A 296 5.85 -13.12 14.44
CA THR A 296 4.97 -14.25 14.75
C THR A 296 4.07 -13.98 15.95
N ILE A 297 4.52 -13.12 16.86
CA ILE A 297 3.76 -12.70 18.03
C ILE A 297 3.64 -11.18 17.97
N CYS A 298 2.42 -10.66 17.95
CA CYS A 298 2.09 -9.23 18.02
C CYS A 298 2.53 -8.65 19.39
N THR A 299 3.84 -8.48 19.56
CA THR A 299 4.48 -8.01 20.77
C THR A 299 5.26 -6.75 20.43
N ILE A 300 4.55 -5.63 20.44
CA ILE A 300 5.10 -4.32 20.82
C ILE A 300 5.97 -3.60 19.75
N THR A 301 5.28 -2.69 19.03
CA THR A 301 5.53 -1.24 18.85
C THR A 301 6.53 -0.67 17.84
N SER A 302 7.41 -1.44 17.18
CA SER A 302 8.23 -0.80 16.14
C SER A 302 8.52 -1.71 14.97
N ASP A 303 7.86 -1.42 13.86
CA ASP A 303 8.33 -1.90 12.56
C ASP A 303 9.75 -1.39 12.32
N PRO A 304 10.73 -2.25 11.96
CA PRO A 304 12.11 -1.82 11.71
C PRO A 304 12.21 -0.78 10.60
N ARG A 305 11.25 -0.75 9.66
CA ARG A 305 11.17 0.24 8.58
C ARG A 305 10.84 1.64 9.08
N ASN A 306 10.36 1.80 10.32
CA ASN A 306 10.21 3.12 10.94
C ASN A 306 11.51 3.93 10.87
N ARG A 307 12.68 3.27 11.01
CA ARG A 307 13.99 3.92 10.89
C ARG A 307 14.25 4.51 9.51
N LEU A 308 13.60 4.02 8.46
CA LEU A 308 13.74 4.58 7.11
C LEU A 308 12.96 5.89 6.99
N LEU A 309 11.81 5.98 7.67
CA LEU A 309 10.91 7.13 7.66
C LEU A 309 11.34 8.19 8.68
N GLU A 310 12.08 7.80 9.73
CA GLU A 310 12.57 8.68 10.80
C GLU A 310 13.92 9.35 10.49
N ARG A 311 14.56 9.03 9.36
CA ARG A 311 15.80 9.68 8.92
C ARG A 311 15.59 11.17 8.72
N ASP A 312 16.63 11.96 8.94
CA ASP A 312 16.63 13.34 8.45
C ASP A 312 16.72 13.38 6.92
N ASP A 313 16.56 14.57 6.34
CA ASP A 313 16.46 14.70 4.89
C ASP A 313 17.77 14.30 4.18
N ASP A 314 18.92 14.59 4.77
CA ASP A 314 20.22 14.23 4.18
C ASP A 314 20.45 12.72 4.23
N GLU A 315 20.12 12.07 5.37
CA GLU A 315 20.16 10.63 5.52
C GLU A 315 19.16 9.90 4.61
N PHE A 316 18.01 10.53 4.34
CA PHE A 316 16.98 9.99 3.45
C PHE A 316 17.39 10.08 1.97
N ARG A 317 18.05 11.18 1.57
CA ARG A 317 18.60 11.39 0.21
C ARG A 317 19.85 10.56 -0.07
N ALA A 318 20.70 10.34 0.93
CA ALA A 318 22.00 9.69 0.80
C ALA A 318 22.06 8.38 -0.03
N PRO A 319 21.07 7.46 -0.03
CA PRO A 319 21.12 6.26 -0.85
C PRO A 319 20.76 6.49 -2.33
N PHE A 320 20.19 7.64 -2.70
CA PHE A 320 19.81 7.96 -4.07
C PHE A 320 20.98 8.56 -4.87
N PRO A 321 21.02 8.32 -6.20
CA PRO A 321 21.89 9.07 -7.10
C PRO A 321 21.64 10.58 -6.98
N PRO A 322 22.64 11.46 -7.11
CA PRO A 322 22.43 12.92 -7.06
C PRO A 322 21.40 13.42 -8.09
N VAL A 323 21.37 12.83 -9.29
CA VAL A 323 20.37 13.15 -10.32
C VAL A 323 18.92 12.82 -9.90
N MET A 324 18.73 12.01 -8.85
CA MET A 324 17.43 11.64 -8.29
C MET A 324 17.13 12.35 -6.96
N GLU A 325 17.81 13.45 -6.64
CA GLU A 325 17.57 14.20 -5.39
C GLU A 325 16.11 14.64 -5.25
N SER A 326 15.51 15.20 -6.30
CA SER A 326 14.09 15.60 -6.28
C SER A 326 13.13 14.42 -6.13
N VAL A 327 13.54 13.22 -6.54
CA VAL A 327 12.77 11.98 -6.32
C VAL A 327 12.85 11.54 -4.86
N ALA A 328 14.02 11.70 -4.23
CA ALA A 328 14.18 11.45 -2.81
C ALA A 328 13.33 12.43 -1.99
N ASP A 329 13.26 13.70 -2.39
CA ASP A 329 12.38 14.70 -1.78
C ASP A 329 10.90 14.32 -1.92
N LEU A 330 10.45 13.93 -3.12
CA LEU A 330 9.08 13.42 -3.32
C LEU A 330 8.78 12.23 -2.40
N LEU A 331 9.69 11.26 -2.31
CA LEU A 331 9.53 10.09 -1.45
C LEU A 331 9.52 10.47 0.03
N ARG A 332 10.26 11.51 0.41
CA ARG A 332 10.26 12.07 1.76
C ARG A 332 8.89 12.69 2.07
N ASP A 333 8.37 13.55 1.21
CA ASP A 333 7.04 14.16 1.39
C ASP A 333 5.93 13.11 1.47
N LEU A 334 5.96 12.11 0.57
CA LEU A 334 5.04 10.99 0.63
C LEU A 334 5.17 10.18 1.93
N SER A 335 6.40 9.99 2.41
CA SER A 335 6.65 9.29 3.67
C SER A 335 6.06 10.02 4.87
N MET A 336 6.06 11.36 4.86
CA MET A 336 5.49 12.17 5.93
C MET A 336 3.97 11.98 6.05
N HIS A 337 3.26 11.76 4.93
CA HIS A 337 1.84 11.44 4.97
C HIS A 337 1.53 9.98 5.26
N VAL A 338 2.43 9.06 4.95
CA VAL A 338 2.24 7.61 5.21
C VAL A 338 2.69 7.21 6.62
N TYR A 339 3.63 7.96 7.21
CA TYR A 339 4.17 7.71 8.53
C TYR A 339 3.12 7.68 9.69
N PRO A 340 2.13 8.58 9.73
CA PRO A 340 1.12 8.66 10.78
C PRO A 340 0.16 7.47 10.78
N SER A 341 -0.39 7.14 11.95
CA SER A 341 -1.52 6.21 12.04
C SER A 341 -2.83 6.93 12.27
N TYR A 342 -3.50 7.24 11.16
CA TYR A 342 -4.81 7.90 11.11
C TYR A 342 -5.89 7.16 11.91
N ALA A 343 -5.79 5.83 12.02
CA ALA A 343 -6.66 5.03 12.87
C ALA A 343 -6.67 5.47 14.34
N THR A 344 -5.58 6.07 14.83
CA THR A 344 -5.46 6.50 16.22
C THR A 344 -6.02 7.88 16.52
N MET A 345 -6.38 8.66 15.50
CA MET A 345 -6.88 10.03 15.65
C MET A 345 -8.10 10.15 16.58
N GLU A 346 -8.32 11.35 17.12
CA GLU A 346 -9.52 11.62 17.92
C GLU A 346 -10.77 11.49 17.07
N GLN A 347 -10.75 12.15 15.90
CA GLN A 347 -11.72 11.96 14.84
C GLN A 347 -10.99 11.41 13.62
N LEU A 348 -11.52 10.33 13.05
CA LEU A 348 -10.93 9.71 11.87
C LEU A 348 -11.10 10.62 10.64
N PRO A 349 -10.17 10.54 9.67
CA PRO A 349 -10.41 11.09 8.34
C PRO A 349 -11.80 10.66 7.81
N PRO A 350 -12.61 11.59 7.29
CA PRO A 350 -13.98 11.30 6.87
C PRO A 350 -14.05 10.45 5.60
N PHE A 351 -12.94 10.32 4.87
CA PHE A 351 -12.85 9.58 3.62
C PHE A 351 -11.75 8.51 3.72
N ASP A 352 -12.10 7.25 3.43
CA ASP A 352 -11.16 6.13 3.49
C ASP A 352 -9.99 6.26 2.50
N ASP A 353 -10.17 7.01 1.41
CA ASP A 353 -9.18 7.21 0.34
C ASP A 353 -8.38 8.51 0.45
N HIS A 354 -8.36 9.13 1.63
CA HIS A 354 -7.63 10.38 1.88
C HIS A 354 -6.12 10.24 1.58
N LEU A 355 -5.51 9.11 1.94
CA LEU A 355 -4.07 8.91 1.72
C LEU A 355 -3.75 8.67 0.23
N HIS A 356 -4.64 8.00 -0.51
CA HIS A 356 -4.53 7.92 -1.97
C HIS A 356 -4.54 9.31 -2.60
N GLU A 357 -5.37 10.22 -2.08
CA GLU A 357 -5.48 11.58 -2.60
C GLU A 357 -4.20 12.37 -2.35
N ALA A 358 -3.70 12.36 -1.11
CA ALA A 358 -2.46 13.04 -0.76
C ALA A 358 -1.28 12.55 -1.63
N MET A 359 -1.14 11.23 -1.77
CA MET A 359 -0.07 10.65 -2.57
C MET A 359 -0.18 11.03 -4.06
N GLN A 360 -1.39 11.01 -4.61
CA GLN A 360 -1.62 11.41 -5.99
C GLN A 360 -1.34 12.89 -6.24
N ARG A 361 -1.70 13.78 -5.31
CA ARG A 361 -1.40 15.22 -5.44
C ARG A 361 0.11 15.46 -5.52
N LEU A 362 0.87 14.86 -4.62
CA LEU A 362 2.34 14.98 -4.61
C LEU A 362 2.97 14.40 -5.89
N ILE A 363 2.52 13.22 -6.33
CA ILE A 363 3.00 12.62 -7.58
C ILE A 363 2.65 13.50 -8.79
N LEU A 364 1.43 14.04 -8.85
CA LEU A 364 1.00 14.92 -9.94
C LEU A 364 1.83 16.19 -10.00
N ASP A 365 2.02 16.86 -8.85
CA ASP A 365 2.83 18.07 -8.75
C ASP A 365 4.27 17.82 -9.23
N TYR A 366 4.88 16.71 -8.79
CA TYR A 366 6.20 16.29 -9.28
C TYR A 366 6.21 16.09 -10.80
N LEU A 367 5.23 15.36 -11.34
CA LEU A 367 5.15 15.03 -12.77
C LEU A 367 4.99 16.28 -13.64
N VAL A 368 4.24 17.27 -13.18
CA VAL A 368 4.06 18.55 -13.88
C VAL A 368 5.36 19.36 -13.85
N LYS A 369 6.03 19.46 -12.70
CA LYS A 369 7.32 20.17 -12.55
C LYS A 369 8.46 19.54 -13.38
N HIS A 370 8.39 18.23 -13.63
CA HIS A 370 9.41 17.48 -14.36
C HIS A 370 8.92 16.97 -15.72
N GLN A 371 7.87 17.57 -16.30
CA GLN A 371 7.28 17.10 -17.55
C GLN A 371 8.26 17.19 -18.73
N ASP A 372 8.99 18.29 -18.82
CA ASP A 372 9.89 18.59 -19.94
C ASP A 372 11.31 18.01 -19.76
N ASN A 373 11.65 17.57 -18.55
CA ASN A 373 12.96 17.02 -18.23
C ASN A 373 12.84 15.76 -17.36
N PRO A 374 12.26 14.67 -17.88
CA PRO A 374 12.16 13.42 -17.15
C PRO A 374 13.55 12.81 -16.93
N ILE A 375 13.83 12.29 -15.73
CA ILE A 375 15.08 11.58 -15.45
C ILE A 375 15.07 10.24 -16.21
N PRO A 376 15.96 10.03 -17.20
CA PRO A 376 15.98 8.81 -18.00
C PRO A 376 16.58 7.66 -17.20
N LEU A 377 16.02 6.47 -17.36
CA LEU A 377 16.43 5.24 -16.68
C LEU A 377 16.89 4.19 -17.70
N ILE A 378 17.86 3.38 -17.30
CA ILE A 378 18.25 2.18 -18.03
C ILE A 378 17.23 1.09 -17.71
N SER A 379 16.28 0.89 -18.63
CA SER A 379 15.19 -0.08 -18.50
C SER A 379 15.69 -1.46 -18.06
N GLY A 380 15.13 -1.99 -16.96
CA GLY A 380 15.44 -3.31 -16.40
C GLY A 380 16.79 -3.41 -15.67
N LYS A 381 17.65 -2.39 -15.74
CA LYS A 381 18.94 -2.38 -15.03
C LYS A 381 18.75 -1.85 -13.62
N LEU A 382 19.01 -2.72 -12.65
CA LEU A 382 18.98 -2.36 -11.24
C LEU A 382 20.38 -2.13 -10.68
N ARG A 383 20.51 -1.13 -9.81
CA ARG A 383 21.70 -0.87 -8.99
C ARG A 383 22.03 -2.10 -8.15
N ALA A 384 23.28 -2.53 -8.12
CA ALA A 384 23.66 -3.73 -7.37
C ALA A 384 23.49 -3.51 -5.85
N VAL A 385 23.05 -4.54 -5.12
CA VAL A 385 23.09 -4.54 -3.65
C VAL A 385 23.81 -5.78 -3.19
N ASN A 386 24.75 -5.60 -2.26
CA ASN A 386 25.44 -6.71 -1.61
C ASN A 386 24.55 -7.26 -0.51
N PHE A 387 23.48 -7.94 -0.90
CA PHE A 387 22.66 -8.69 0.02
C PHE A 387 22.80 -10.18 -0.30
N PRO A 388 23.23 -11.03 0.65
CA PRO A 388 23.16 -12.46 0.43
C PRO A 388 21.71 -12.77 0.08
N ALA A 389 21.51 -13.49 -1.02
CA ALA A 389 20.18 -13.98 -1.36
C ALA A 389 19.57 -14.58 -0.08
N PRO A 390 18.31 -14.27 0.25
CA PRO A 390 17.69 -14.91 1.40
C PRO A 390 17.91 -16.42 1.26
N PRO A 391 18.25 -17.13 2.35
CA PRO A 391 18.46 -18.57 2.28
C PRO A 391 17.26 -19.14 1.54
N LYS A 392 17.53 -19.89 0.44
CA LYS A 392 16.46 -20.49 -0.36
C LYS A 392 15.49 -21.12 0.63
N PRO A 393 14.18 -20.79 0.59
CA PRO A 393 13.23 -21.46 1.46
C PRO A 393 13.49 -22.94 1.29
N VAL A 394 13.85 -23.61 2.37
CA VAL A 394 14.01 -25.07 2.33
C VAL A 394 12.68 -25.53 1.78
N SER A 395 12.72 -26.09 0.57
CA SER A 395 11.55 -26.65 -0.09
C SER A 395 11.07 -27.76 0.82
N SER A 396 10.24 -27.43 1.80
CA SER A 396 9.30 -28.35 2.38
C SER A 396 8.25 -28.56 1.30
N SER A 397 8.62 -29.33 0.29
CA SER A 397 7.72 -30.05 -0.60
C SER A 397 6.98 -31.13 0.20
N ARG A 398 6.41 -30.74 1.33
CA ARG A 398 5.17 -31.30 1.82
C ARG A 398 4.11 -30.30 1.41
N SER A 399 3.62 -30.50 0.19
CA SER A 399 2.23 -30.17 -0.10
C SER A 399 1.41 -30.73 1.04
N VAL A 400 0.95 -29.85 1.95
CA VAL A 400 -0.06 -30.22 2.93
C VAL A 400 -1.24 -30.69 2.11
N THR A 401 -1.46 -32.00 2.05
CA THR A 401 -2.55 -32.53 1.25
C THR A 401 -3.86 -32.06 1.87
N ARG A 402 -4.89 -31.90 1.05
CA ARG A 402 -6.26 -31.56 1.52
C ARG A 402 -6.73 -32.48 2.67
N GLU A 403 -6.17 -33.69 2.74
CA GLU A 403 -6.41 -34.68 3.80
C GLU A 403 -5.72 -34.37 5.13
N GLU A 404 -4.59 -33.66 5.13
CA GLU A 404 -3.90 -33.22 6.35
C GLU A 404 -4.62 -32.00 6.97
N LEU A 405 -5.15 -31.10 6.13
CA LEU A 405 -6.07 -30.03 6.57
C LEU A 405 -7.38 -30.61 7.13
N GLN A 406 -7.97 -31.60 6.47
CA GLN A 406 -9.19 -32.26 6.98
C GLN A 406 -8.95 -33.00 8.30
N ARG A 407 -7.79 -33.67 8.46
CA ARG A 407 -7.41 -34.33 9.73
C ARG A 407 -7.19 -33.37 10.88
N ALA A 408 -6.66 -32.17 10.62
CA ALA A 408 -6.51 -31.14 11.64
C ALA A 408 -7.87 -30.60 12.11
N GLU A 409 -8.81 -30.38 11.18
CA GLU A 409 -10.19 -29.96 11.48
C GLU A 409 -10.98 -31.04 12.23
N ASP A 410 -10.80 -32.31 11.88
CA ASP A 410 -11.47 -33.43 12.54
C ASP A 410 -10.91 -33.70 13.95
N SER A 411 -9.60 -33.49 14.16
CA SER A 411 -8.96 -33.62 15.48
C SER A 411 -9.40 -32.50 16.47
N GLU A 412 -9.66 -31.29 15.97
CA GLU A 412 -10.24 -30.22 16.78
C GLU A 412 -11.72 -30.46 17.12
N ARG A 413 -12.46 -31.17 16.26
CA ARG A 413 -13.83 -31.60 16.57
C ARG A 413 -13.89 -32.70 17.64
N GLU A 414 -12.92 -33.61 17.67
CA GLU A 414 -12.87 -34.69 18.67
C GLU A 414 -12.45 -34.23 20.07
N THR A 415 -11.75 -33.11 20.20
CA THR A 415 -11.23 -32.62 21.49
C THR A 415 -12.21 -31.71 22.26
N ARG A 416 -13.42 -31.45 21.75
CA ARG A 416 -14.45 -30.74 22.53
C ARG A 416 -15.08 -31.66 23.61
N PRO A 417 -14.97 -31.34 24.91
CA PRO A 417 -15.51 -32.18 25.96
C PRO A 417 -17.05 -32.19 25.95
N LYS A 418 -17.64 -33.39 25.87
CA LYS A 418 -19.07 -33.69 26.07
C LYS A 418 -19.49 -33.26 27.48
N ARG A 419 -19.98 -32.03 27.64
CA ARG A 419 -20.58 -31.57 28.89
C ARG A 419 -21.97 -30.99 28.68
N GLU A 420 -22.81 -31.68 27.92
CA GLU A 420 -24.23 -31.31 27.81
C GLU A 420 -25.12 -32.45 27.27
N ARG A 421 -25.10 -33.62 27.92
CA ARG A 421 -26.11 -34.68 27.69
C ARG A 421 -26.40 -35.51 28.95
N LEU A 422 -26.71 -34.84 30.06
CA LEU A 422 -27.34 -35.47 31.23
C LEU A 422 -28.28 -34.46 31.89
N ARG A 423 -29.39 -34.12 31.21
CA ARG A 423 -30.57 -33.49 31.81
C ARG A 423 -31.78 -33.55 30.87
N ALA A 424 -32.12 -34.76 30.42
CA ALA A 424 -33.43 -35.03 29.85
C ALA A 424 -33.75 -36.51 30.08
N GLY A 425 -34.57 -36.80 31.08
CA GLY A 425 -35.09 -38.15 31.29
C GLY A 425 -35.23 -38.54 32.75
N LYS A 426 -36.27 -38.03 33.43
CA LYS A 426 -37.07 -38.82 34.37
C LYS A 426 -38.37 -38.06 34.71
N GLN A 427 -39.44 -38.43 34.02
CA GLN A 427 -40.79 -38.31 34.53
C GLN A 427 -41.04 -39.45 35.53
N THR A 428 -41.61 -39.17 36.71
CA THR A 428 -42.79 -39.91 37.22
C THR A 428 -43.43 -39.23 38.44
N LYS A 429 -44.73 -38.91 38.28
CA LYS A 429 -45.89 -39.08 39.18
C LYS A 429 -45.88 -38.64 40.66
N GLN A 430 -46.91 -37.84 40.97
CA GLN A 430 -47.84 -37.79 42.13
C GLN A 430 -47.98 -36.34 42.62
N ALA A 431 -49.08 -35.84 43.17
CA ALA A 431 -50.53 -36.06 43.15
C ALA A 431 -51.11 -34.84 43.92
N ASP A 432 -52.34 -34.44 43.58
CA ASP A 432 -53.31 -33.69 44.40
C ASP A 432 -52.92 -32.40 45.14
N SER A 433 -53.55 -31.27 44.77
CA SER A 433 -54.79 -30.80 45.43
C SER A 433 -55.02 -29.29 45.29
N SER A 434 -56.26 -28.95 44.94
CA SER A 434 -57.04 -27.76 45.33
C SER A 434 -56.67 -26.36 44.82
N GLY A 435 -57.69 -25.62 44.37
CA GLY A 435 -57.89 -24.29 44.97
C GLY A 435 -58.12 -23.03 44.12
N SER A 436 -59.09 -23.04 43.19
CA SER A 436 -60.07 -21.93 43.00
C SER A 436 -59.69 -20.56 42.38
N ARG A 437 -60.70 -20.03 41.64
CA ARG A 437 -61.02 -18.62 41.30
C ARG A 437 -60.05 -17.90 40.34
N GLY A 438 -60.46 -17.26 39.25
CA GLY A 438 -61.78 -16.77 38.80
C GLY A 438 -61.63 -15.30 38.34
N GLN A 439 -62.17 -14.95 37.16
CA GLN A 439 -62.36 -13.62 36.49
C GLN A 439 -61.69 -13.61 35.10
N LYS A 440 -62.36 -13.69 33.94
CA LYS A 440 -63.46 -12.95 33.29
C LYS A 440 -63.21 -11.45 32.97
N ARG A 441 -62.87 -11.22 31.68
CA ARG A 441 -63.26 -10.12 30.74
C ARG A 441 -62.62 -8.72 30.89
N PRO A 442 -62.70 -7.82 29.87
CA PRO A 442 -63.01 -8.00 28.42
C PRO A 442 -62.06 -7.25 27.45
N ARG A 443 -62.27 -7.51 26.15
CA ARG A 443 -61.87 -6.68 24.99
C ARG A 443 -62.83 -5.49 24.80
N GLU A 444 -62.30 -4.33 24.38
CA GLU A 444 -62.87 -3.31 23.46
C GLU A 444 -61.76 -2.26 23.19
N LEU A 445 -61.28 -2.07 21.95
CA LEU A 445 -61.74 -1.17 20.86
C LEU A 445 -61.37 0.33 21.04
N THR A 446 -60.53 0.85 20.12
CA THR A 446 -60.48 2.22 19.53
C THR A 446 -59.26 2.26 18.58
N GLU A 447 -59.46 2.30 17.26
CA GLU A 447 -59.45 3.50 16.39
C GLU A 447 -58.10 4.25 16.40
N ASP A 448 -57.27 4.14 15.36
CA ASP A 448 -57.29 4.86 14.08
C ASP A 448 -56.56 6.21 14.15
N VAL A 449 -55.32 6.29 13.64
CA VAL A 449 -54.76 7.48 12.94
C VAL A 449 -53.66 6.97 12.00
N GLY A 450 -53.86 7.17 10.70
CA GLY A 450 -52.94 6.75 9.65
C GLY A 450 -51.91 7.78 9.22
N GLY A 451 -51.25 7.44 8.11
CA GLY A 451 -50.67 8.40 7.19
C GLY A 451 -49.13 8.34 7.02
N PRO A 452 -48.61 8.72 5.84
CA PRO A 452 -47.93 7.72 5.01
C PRO A 452 -46.55 8.13 4.44
N CYS A 453 -45.90 7.13 3.86
CA CYS A 453 -44.89 7.17 2.80
C CYS A 453 -44.97 8.40 1.86
N LEU A 454 -43.82 9.03 1.61
CA LEU A 454 -43.62 9.89 0.45
C LEU A 454 -42.35 9.52 -0.32
N ARG A 455 -42.59 9.08 -1.56
CA ARG A 455 -41.71 9.19 -2.73
C ARG A 455 -41.35 10.66 -2.97
N ARG A 456 -40.18 10.93 -3.55
CA ARG A 456 -39.98 12.17 -4.32
C ARG A 456 -39.34 11.89 -5.67
N SER A 457 -40.10 12.28 -6.69
CA SER A 457 -39.76 12.37 -8.09
C SER A 457 -38.92 13.61 -8.41
N SER A 458 -38.11 13.45 -9.44
CA SER A 458 -37.71 14.42 -10.48
C SER A 458 -38.73 15.49 -10.87
N ARG A 459 -38.25 16.72 -11.12
CA ARG A 459 -38.59 17.69 -12.20
C ARG A 459 -37.61 18.87 -12.10
N LEU A 460 -36.81 19.21 -13.12
CA LEU A 460 -37.13 20.00 -14.32
C LEU A 460 -37.75 21.37 -14.02
N LEU A 461 -36.95 22.43 -14.18
CA LEU A 461 -37.40 23.80 -14.45
C LEU A 461 -36.62 24.35 -15.64
N SER A 462 -37.37 24.99 -16.54
CA SER A 462 -36.91 25.58 -17.79
C SER A 462 -37.28 27.06 -17.79
N ARG A 463 -36.31 27.87 -18.25
CA ARG A 463 -36.42 29.10 -19.06
C ARG A 463 -36.86 30.45 -18.48
N LYS A 464 -36.00 31.42 -18.87
CA LYS A 464 -36.20 32.81 -19.35
C LYS A 464 -36.43 33.92 -18.32
N THR A 465 -35.40 34.75 -18.16
CA THR A 465 -35.26 36.06 -18.82
C THR A 465 -33.81 36.27 -19.23
#